data_AF-A0A183HGP2-F1
#
_entry.id   AF-A0A183HGP2-F1
#
_cell.length_a   1.000
_cell.length_b   1.000
_cell.length_c   1.000
_cell.angle_alpha   90.00
_cell.angle_beta   90.00
_cell.angle_gamma   90.00
#
_symmetry.space_group_name_H-M   'P 1'
#
loop_
_entity.id
_entity.type
_entity.pdbx_description
1 polymer ?
#
loop_
_entity_poly.entity_id
_entity_poly.type
_entity_poly.pdbx_seq_one_letter_code
_entity_poly.pdbx_strand_id
1 'polypeptide(L)'
;MTPDETLVLRAETDVMSDEWYEMLMSAVIPARALHLGRPVLLNEFFECAWDVTMVEHPKFRKSVKSSEKLVNLCTKDPSLLGPHRLCFYHHTIILCRRGIEPASSDDLSQSGIPPFKVTDFVEFPRQYMASFGCQERYFFMVMGRSSPCGSGELWALCDCEEVAADVHNKLNKIIEEECEKKKKMTNGSLLHLTPPYHAHRDRLHTHCGLRRTGITSSK
;
A
#
# COMPACT_ATOMS: atom_id res chain seq x y z
N MET A 1 -7.98 17.12 7.22
CA MET A 1 -7.19 17.70 6.12
C MET A 1 -8.15 18.21 5.06
N THR A 2 -8.00 19.45 4.62
CA THR A 2 -8.73 20.04 3.50
C THR A 2 -7.83 19.98 2.24
N PRO A 3 -8.29 20.42 1.06
CA PRO A 3 -7.42 20.53 -0.12
C PRO A 3 -6.21 21.43 0.14
N ASP A 4 -6.42 22.54 0.84
CA ASP A 4 -5.43 23.62 0.97
C ASP A 4 -4.58 23.50 2.24
N GLU A 5 -5.15 22.97 3.32
CA GLU A 5 -4.50 22.98 4.63
C GLU A 5 -4.66 21.67 5.42
N THR A 6 -3.71 21.48 6.34
CA THR A 6 -3.70 20.37 7.28
C THR A 6 -3.71 20.92 8.69
N LEU A 7 -4.83 20.71 9.37
CA LEU A 7 -5.00 21.03 10.78
C LEU A 7 -4.86 19.75 11.60
N VAL A 8 -3.97 19.77 12.58
CA VAL A 8 -3.72 18.64 13.49
C VAL A 8 -4.40 18.97 14.82
N LEU A 9 -5.34 18.10 15.20
CA LEU A 9 -6.06 18.18 16.47
C LEU A 9 -5.64 16.99 17.32
N ARG A 10 -5.35 17.24 18.60
CA ARG A 10 -5.04 16.21 19.59
C ARG A 10 -5.86 16.48 20.83
N ALA A 11 -6.69 15.52 21.24
CA ALA A 11 -7.38 15.59 22.51
C ALA A 11 -6.41 15.22 23.66
N GLU A 12 -6.86 15.42 24.90
CA GLU A 12 -6.04 15.09 26.08
C GLU A 12 -5.76 13.60 26.20
N THR A 13 -6.64 12.76 25.65
CA THR A 13 -6.51 11.30 25.65
C THR A 13 -6.73 10.72 24.26
N ASP A 14 -6.19 9.53 24.02
CA ASP A 14 -6.38 8.81 22.76
C ASP A 14 -7.86 8.42 22.56
N VAL A 15 -8.56 8.01 23.63
CA VAL A 15 -9.99 7.67 23.60
C VAL A 15 -10.84 8.85 23.11
N MET A 16 -10.57 10.05 23.62
CA MET A 16 -11.28 11.25 23.15
C MET A 16 -10.90 11.61 21.71
N SER A 17 -9.67 11.34 21.29
CA SER A 17 -9.24 11.58 19.91
C SER A 17 -10.00 10.66 18.93
N ASP A 18 -10.22 9.41 19.31
CA ASP A 18 -11.02 8.45 18.54
C ASP A 18 -12.50 8.88 18.48
N GLU A 19 -13.08 9.31 19.60
CA GLU A 19 -14.45 9.85 19.62
C GLU A 19 -14.60 11.09 18.71
N TRP A 20 -13.62 12.00 18.73
CA TRP A 20 -13.62 13.17 17.85
C TRP A 20 -13.51 12.78 16.38
N TYR A 21 -12.68 11.79 16.07
CA TYR A 21 -12.55 11.26 14.72
C TYR A 21 -13.89 10.72 14.20
N GLU A 22 -14.56 9.87 14.98
CA GLU A 22 -15.86 9.30 14.59
C GLU A 22 -16.94 10.38 14.40
N MET A 23 -16.99 11.37 15.30
CA MET A 23 -17.91 12.51 15.16
C MET A 23 -17.63 13.30 13.88
N LEU A 24 -16.36 13.61 13.60
CA LEU A 24 -15.97 14.32 12.38
C LEU A 24 -16.33 13.53 11.13
N MET A 25 -16.04 12.23 11.09
CA MET A 25 -16.38 11.37 9.96
C MET A 25 -17.90 11.29 9.73
N SER A 26 -18.69 11.20 10.81
CA SER A 26 -20.15 11.18 10.74
C SER A 26 -20.75 12.48 10.16
N ALA A 27 -20.06 13.61 10.32
CA ALA A 27 -20.46 14.90 9.75
C ALA A 27 -19.91 15.12 8.34
N VAL A 28 -18.67 14.73 8.07
CA VAL A 28 -17.97 14.97 6.79
C VAL A 28 -18.58 14.16 5.66
N ILE A 29 -18.93 12.89 5.89
CA ILE A 29 -19.52 12.02 4.86
C ILE A 29 -20.81 12.63 4.27
N PRO A 30 -21.86 12.95 5.07
CA PRO A 30 -23.08 13.53 4.52
C PRO A 30 -22.86 14.93 3.94
N ALA A 31 -22.01 15.75 4.55
CA ALA A 31 -21.71 17.09 4.01
C ALA A 31 -21.06 17.00 2.63
N ARG A 32 -20.09 16.10 2.44
CA ARG A 32 -19.44 15.86 1.16
C ARG A 32 -20.40 15.24 0.14
N ALA A 33 -21.26 14.31 0.56
CA ALA A 33 -22.26 13.73 -0.33
C ALA A 33 -23.25 14.78 -0.86
N LEU A 34 -23.68 15.71 -0.01
CA LEU A 34 -24.51 16.84 -0.40
C LEU A 34 -23.79 17.77 -1.38
N HIS A 35 -22.52 18.09 -1.11
CA HIS A 35 -21.72 18.96 -1.97
C HIS A 35 -21.47 18.37 -3.36
N LEU A 36 -21.14 17.08 -3.44
CA LEU A 36 -20.81 16.40 -4.69
C LEU A 36 -22.05 15.90 -5.46
N GLY A 37 -23.23 15.91 -4.83
CA GLY A 37 -24.45 15.38 -5.43
C GLY A 37 -24.44 13.86 -5.65
N ARG A 38 -23.60 13.12 -4.93
CA ARG A 38 -23.47 11.66 -5.02
C ARG A 38 -23.22 11.03 -3.65
N PRO A 39 -23.52 9.74 -3.45
CA PRO A 39 -23.10 9.03 -2.24
C PRO A 39 -21.58 9.09 -2.08
N VAL A 40 -21.14 9.25 -0.83
CA VAL A 40 -19.72 9.20 -0.44
C VAL A 40 -19.54 7.99 0.47
N LEU A 41 -18.63 7.11 0.10
CA LEU A 41 -18.34 5.88 0.85
C LEU A 41 -17.16 6.08 1.81
N LEU A 42 -17.15 5.34 2.92
CA LEU A 42 -16.05 5.40 3.89
C LEU A 42 -14.71 4.99 3.28
N ASN A 43 -14.71 4.05 2.33
CA ASN A 43 -13.51 3.59 1.64
C ASN A 43 -12.95 4.59 0.61
N GLU A 44 -13.64 5.71 0.34
CA GLU A 44 -13.05 6.83 -0.42
C GLU A 44 -11.99 7.56 0.40
N PHE A 45 -12.04 7.47 1.74
CA PHE A 45 -11.09 8.11 2.63
C PHE A 45 -9.83 7.26 2.78
N PHE A 46 -8.68 7.93 2.78
CA PHE A 46 -7.40 7.29 3.04
C PHE A 46 -7.30 6.85 4.49
N GLU A 47 -6.55 5.78 4.75
CA GLU A 47 -6.27 5.36 6.13
C GLU A 47 -5.35 6.37 6.82
N CYS A 48 -4.37 6.89 6.09
CA CYS A 48 -3.44 7.89 6.56
C CYS A 48 -3.04 8.79 5.40
N ALA A 49 -2.70 10.04 5.71
CA ALA A 49 -2.15 10.98 4.73
C ALA A 49 -1.18 11.97 5.40
N TRP A 50 -0.11 12.30 4.68
CA TRP A 50 0.91 13.26 5.11
C TRP A 50 1.22 14.24 4.00
N ASP A 51 1.39 15.49 4.38
CA ASP A 51 1.91 16.53 3.50
C ASP A 51 3.43 16.36 3.38
N VAL A 52 3.93 16.16 2.16
CA VAL A 52 5.36 15.90 1.89
C VAL A 52 5.87 16.76 0.74
N THR A 53 7.19 16.82 0.57
CA THR A 53 7.84 17.39 -0.62
C THR A 53 8.65 16.32 -1.32
N MET A 54 8.29 15.99 -2.55
CA MET A 54 9.04 15.03 -3.35
C MET A 54 10.32 15.66 -3.87
N VAL A 55 11.44 14.94 -3.72
CA VAL A 55 12.77 15.45 -4.06
C VAL A 55 13.54 14.53 -5.00
N GLU A 56 14.33 15.12 -5.88
CA GLU A 56 15.24 14.39 -6.78
C GLU A 56 16.51 13.94 -6.06
N HIS A 57 17.03 14.81 -5.19
CA HIS A 57 18.33 14.63 -4.54
C HIS A 57 18.18 14.82 -3.02
N PRO A 58 17.95 13.74 -2.24
CA PRO A 58 17.89 13.84 -0.80
C PRO A 58 19.25 14.29 -0.25
N LYS A 59 19.23 15.25 0.68
CA LYS A 59 20.42 15.82 1.32
C LYS A 59 20.52 15.29 2.75
N PHE A 60 21.43 14.35 2.97
CA PHE A 60 21.70 13.76 4.28
C PHE A 60 22.81 14.50 5.01
N ARG A 61 22.73 14.57 6.34
CA ARG A 61 23.81 15.12 7.18
C ARG A 61 25.03 14.20 7.21
N LYS A 62 24.81 12.88 7.14
CA LYS A 62 25.87 11.87 7.15
C LYS A 62 25.99 11.23 5.77
N SER A 63 27.22 11.02 5.29
CA SER A 63 27.44 10.34 4.01
C SER A 63 26.94 8.90 4.09
N VAL A 64 25.98 8.54 3.27
CA VAL A 64 25.47 7.18 3.14
C VAL A 64 26.32 6.44 2.13
N LYS A 65 26.90 5.30 2.53
CA LYS A 65 27.55 4.38 1.59
C LYS A 65 26.46 3.58 0.87
N SER A 66 25.81 4.16 -0.14
CA SER A 66 24.89 3.38 -0.97
C SER A 66 25.67 2.41 -1.86
N SER A 67 25.28 1.13 -1.84
CA SER A 67 25.89 0.04 -2.63
C SER A 67 25.28 -0.07 -4.03
N GLU A 68 24.13 0.54 -4.29
CA GLU A 68 23.45 0.52 -5.59
C GLU A 68 22.94 1.92 -5.93
N LYS A 69 23.31 2.43 -7.11
CA LYS A 69 22.74 3.68 -7.65
C LYS A 69 21.37 3.36 -8.24
N LEU A 70 20.33 3.43 -7.41
CA LEU A 70 18.96 3.43 -7.89
C LEU A 70 18.65 4.75 -8.58
N VAL A 71 17.86 4.71 -9.66
CA VAL A 71 17.40 5.91 -10.37
C VAL A 71 16.19 6.46 -9.62
N ASN A 72 16.23 7.74 -9.26
CA ASN A 72 15.08 8.41 -8.66
C ASN A 72 13.97 8.57 -9.72
N LEU A 73 12.75 8.11 -9.44
CA LEU A 73 11.63 8.15 -10.39
C LEU A 73 11.21 9.58 -10.74
N CYS A 74 11.46 10.57 -9.88
CA CYS A 74 11.25 11.98 -10.19
C CYS A 74 12.13 12.49 -11.35
N THR A 75 13.23 11.79 -11.69
CA THR A 75 14.05 12.13 -12.87
C THR A 75 13.37 11.72 -14.18
N LYS A 76 12.57 10.66 -14.14
CA LYS A 76 11.82 10.15 -15.30
C LYS A 76 10.52 10.91 -15.49
N ASP A 77 9.90 11.27 -14.37
CA ASP A 77 8.68 12.05 -14.32
C ASP A 77 8.85 13.26 -13.38
N PRO A 78 9.26 14.42 -13.94
CA PRO A 78 9.40 15.65 -13.17
C PRO A 78 8.09 16.17 -12.58
N SER A 79 6.93 15.69 -13.04
CA SER A 79 5.63 16.11 -12.48
C SER A 79 5.43 15.63 -11.04
N LEU A 80 6.21 14.62 -10.62
CA LEU A 80 6.23 14.11 -9.25
C LEU A 80 6.94 15.05 -8.27
N LEU A 81 7.72 16.02 -8.74
CA LEU A 81 8.53 16.89 -7.86
C LEU A 81 7.70 17.92 -7.11
N GLY A 82 8.18 18.28 -5.92
CA GLY A 82 7.60 19.37 -5.13
C GLY A 82 6.48 18.93 -4.17
N PRO A 83 5.66 19.89 -3.71
CA PRO A 83 4.67 19.65 -2.65
C PRO A 83 3.56 18.70 -3.09
N HIS A 84 3.39 17.61 -2.35
CA HIS A 84 2.37 16.60 -2.57
C HIS A 84 1.75 16.16 -1.25
N ARG A 85 0.73 15.32 -1.34
CA ARG A 85 0.19 14.55 -0.23
C ARG A 85 0.40 13.07 -0.50
N LEU A 86 1.10 12.41 0.41
CA LEU A 86 1.34 10.98 0.41
C LEU A 86 0.21 10.31 1.19
N CYS A 87 -0.61 9.51 0.53
CA CYS A 87 -1.82 8.92 1.10
C CYS A 87 -1.79 7.40 1.00
N PHE A 88 -2.22 6.70 2.04
CA PHE A 88 -2.22 5.24 2.08
C PHE A 88 -3.64 4.68 2.02
N TYR A 89 -3.84 3.74 1.10
CA TYR A 89 -4.86 2.71 1.20
C TYR A 89 -4.21 1.38 1.61
N HIS A 90 -5.06 0.42 1.96
CA HIS A 90 -4.65 -0.94 2.30
C HIS A 90 -3.67 -1.54 1.29
N HIS A 91 -3.85 -1.39 -0.02
CA HIS A 91 -3.03 -2.05 -1.06
C HIS A 91 -2.28 -1.12 -2.01
N THR A 92 -2.50 0.18 -1.88
CA THR A 92 -2.00 1.17 -2.83
C THR A 92 -1.57 2.41 -2.07
N ILE A 93 -0.44 2.98 -2.47
CA ILE A 93 0.01 4.29 -2.03
C ILE A 93 -0.36 5.29 -3.11
N ILE A 94 -1.03 6.36 -2.74
CA ILE A 94 -1.47 7.43 -3.65
C ILE A 94 -0.61 8.66 -3.37
N LEU A 95 0.01 9.20 -4.41
CA LEU A 95 0.66 10.51 -4.36
C LEU A 95 -0.21 11.48 -5.13
N CYS A 96 -0.82 12.44 -4.44
CA CYS A 96 -1.70 13.41 -5.06
C CYS A 96 -1.20 14.85 -4.87
N ARG A 97 -1.57 15.72 -5.79
CA ARG A 97 -1.26 17.15 -5.69
C ARG A 97 -2.02 17.77 -4.52
N ARG A 98 -1.45 18.83 -3.93
CA ARG A 98 -2.20 19.65 -2.95
C ARG A 98 -3.21 20.53 -3.68
N GLY A 99 -4.27 20.93 -2.97
CA GLY A 99 -5.33 21.79 -3.54
C GLY A 99 -6.31 21.07 -4.47
N ILE A 100 -6.34 19.74 -4.46
CA ILE A 100 -7.29 18.96 -5.28
C ILE A 100 -8.56 18.65 -4.48
N GLU A 101 -9.69 18.73 -5.17
CA GLU A 101 -11.02 18.42 -4.62
C GLU A 101 -11.51 17.06 -5.10
N PRO A 102 -12.34 16.35 -4.32
CA PRO A 102 -12.99 15.14 -4.79
C PRO A 102 -13.81 15.40 -6.07
N ALA A 103 -13.69 14.48 -7.04
CA ALA A 103 -14.38 14.59 -8.30
C ALA A 103 -15.89 14.34 -8.19
N SER A 104 -16.65 15.04 -9.02
CA SER A 104 -18.05 14.72 -9.33
C SER A 104 -18.15 13.39 -10.10
N SER A 105 -19.34 12.81 -10.17
CA SER A 105 -19.58 11.49 -10.76
C SER A 105 -19.02 11.31 -12.18
N ASP A 106 -19.06 12.36 -13.01
CA ASP A 106 -18.62 12.31 -14.41
C ASP A 106 -17.10 12.22 -14.59
N ASP A 107 -16.34 12.64 -13.57
CA ASP A 107 -14.89 12.75 -13.59
C ASP A 107 -14.19 11.63 -12.79
N LEU A 108 -14.96 10.70 -12.20
CA LEU A 108 -14.44 9.57 -11.44
C LEU A 108 -13.91 8.44 -12.33
N SER A 109 -12.89 7.74 -11.83
CA SER A 109 -12.49 6.47 -12.41
C SER A 109 -13.60 5.41 -12.26
N GLN A 110 -13.50 4.31 -13.01
CA GLN A 110 -14.47 3.22 -12.94
C GLN A 110 -14.59 2.61 -11.53
N SER A 111 -13.50 2.63 -10.73
CA SER A 111 -13.52 2.19 -9.33
C SER A 111 -14.08 3.23 -8.36
N GLY A 112 -14.07 4.52 -8.75
CA GLY A 112 -14.41 5.65 -7.89
C GLY A 112 -13.40 5.92 -6.76
N ILE A 113 -12.26 5.20 -6.73
CA ILE A 113 -11.27 5.24 -5.65
C ILE A 113 -9.86 5.31 -6.26
N PRO A 114 -9.01 6.29 -5.87
CA PRO A 114 -9.34 7.44 -5.02
C PRO A 114 -10.39 8.35 -5.68
N PRO A 115 -11.12 9.16 -4.89
CA PRO A 115 -12.23 9.97 -5.40
C PRO A 115 -11.75 11.24 -6.13
N PHE A 116 -10.71 11.15 -6.96
CA PHE A 116 -10.07 12.26 -7.66
C PHE A 116 -10.01 12.01 -9.17
N LYS A 117 -9.71 13.06 -9.94
CA LYS A 117 -9.41 12.91 -11.36
C LYS A 117 -8.11 12.14 -11.53
N VAL A 118 -8.05 11.25 -12.51
CA VAL A 118 -6.86 10.44 -12.81
C VAL A 118 -5.60 11.25 -13.14
N THR A 119 -5.76 12.54 -13.46
CA THR A 119 -4.65 13.47 -13.73
C THR A 119 -4.05 14.10 -12.47
N ASP A 120 -4.71 13.95 -11.33
CA ASP A 120 -4.40 14.66 -10.08
C ASP A 120 -3.60 13.81 -9.08
N PHE A 121 -3.41 12.53 -9.40
CA PHE A 121 -2.67 11.60 -8.57
C PHE A 121 -1.92 10.55 -9.38
N VAL A 122 -0.94 9.92 -8.71
CA VAL A 122 -0.22 8.75 -9.20
C VAL A 122 -0.37 7.62 -8.20
N GLU A 123 -0.63 6.42 -8.71
CA GLU A 123 -0.79 5.22 -7.89
C GLU A 123 0.49 4.40 -7.86
N PHE A 124 0.87 3.96 -6.67
CA PHE A 124 1.93 3.01 -6.42
C PHE A 124 1.35 1.76 -5.74
N PRO A 125 0.96 0.73 -6.50
CA PRO A 125 0.47 -0.51 -5.93
C PRO A 125 1.55 -1.18 -5.09
N ARG A 126 1.22 -1.54 -3.85
CA ARG A 126 2.21 -2.10 -2.89
C ARG A 126 2.84 -3.40 -3.37
N GLN A 127 2.14 -4.17 -4.22
CA GLN A 127 2.66 -5.42 -4.77
C GLN A 127 3.93 -5.24 -5.63
N TYR A 128 4.18 -4.03 -6.13
CA TYR A 128 5.38 -3.72 -6.91
C TYR A 128 6.48 -3.04 -6.07
N MET A 129 6.23 -2.74 -4.80
CA MET A 129 7.20 -2.13 -3.91
C MET A 129 8.20 -3.19 -3.43
N ALA A 130 9.47 -2.99 -3.72
CA ALA A 130 10.55 -3.90 -3.35
C ALA A 130 11.05 -3.67 -1.92
N SER A 131 11.16 -2.41 -1.50
CA SER A 131 11.53 -2.03 -0.14
C SER A 131 11.08 -0.60 0.14
N PHE A 132 11.07 -0.21 1.41
CA PHE A 132 10.79 1.14 1.87
C PHE A 132 11.46 1.38 3.22
N GLY A 133 11.59 2.64 3.61
CA GLY A 133 12.22 3.00 4.86
C GLY A 133 12.13 4.49 5.12
N CYS A 134 12.78 4.92 6.20
CA CYS A 134 13.00 6.32 6.48
C CYS A 134 14.47 6.57 6.84
N GLN A 135 14.95 7.76 6.53
CA GLN A 135 16.29 8.21 6.86
C GLN A 135 16.27 9.71 7.13
N GLU A 136 16.70 10.12 8.33
CA GLU A 136 16.57 11.50 8.80
C GLU A 136 15.12 11.97 8.57
N ARG A 137 14.91 13.10 7.87
CA ARG A 137 13.58 13.63 7.57
C ARG A 137 12.99 13.10 6.25
N TYR A 138 13.54 12.04 5.68
CA TYR A 138 13.07 11.50 4.41
C TYR A 138 12.41 10.14 4.60
N PHE A 139 11.23 9.97 4.04
CA PHE A 139 10.66 8.66 3.74
C PHE A 139 11.07 8.27 2.31
N PHE A 140 11.37 6.98 2.08
CA PHE A 140 11.66 6.47 0.75
C PHE A 140 10.96 5.15 0.46
N MET A 141 10.68 4.93 -0.82
CA MET A 141 10.22 3.64 -1.33
C MET A 141 10.94 3.29 -2.63
N VAL A 142 11.22 2.00 -2.80
CA VAL A 142 11.86 1.43 -3.98
C VAL A 142 10.84 0.60 -4.73
N MET A 143 10.61 0.95 -5.99
CA MET A 143 9.74 0.23 -6.90
C MET A 143 10.54 -0.83 -7.66
N GLY A 144 9.97 -2.03 -7.75
CA GLY A 144 10.52 -3.16 -8.49
C GLY A 144 10.39 -2.99 -10.01
N ARG A 145 11.10 -3.84 -10.76
CA ARG A 145 11.15 -3.79 -12.24
C ARG A 145 9.80 -4.01 -12.92
N SER A 146 8.89 -4.72 -12.27
CA SER A 146 7.53 -4.99 -12.75
C SER A 146 6.54 -3.85 -12.48
N SER A 147 6.97 -2.79 -11.79
CA SER A 147 6.13 -1.62 -11.54
C SER A 147 5.73 -0.93 -12.85
N PRO A 148 4.49 -0.44 -13.00
CA PRO A 148 4.08 0.38 -14.13
C PRO A 148 4.95 1.64 -14.33
N CYS A 149 5.49 2.22 -13.26
CA CYS A 149 6.43 3.35 -13.33
C CYS A 149 7.90 2.93 -13.56
N GLY A 150 8.14 1.63 -13.76
CA GLY A 150 9.46 1.02 -13.85
C GLY A 150 10.20 0.96 -12.51
N SER A 151 11.39 0.36 -12.52
CA SER A 151 12.22 0.31 -11.31
C SER A 151 12.85 1.65 -11.01
N GLY A 152 12.89 2.00 -9.73
CA GLY A 152 13.52 3.21 -9.23
C GLY A 152 13.14 3.47 -7.78
N GLU A 153 13.65 4.57 -7.23
CA GLU A 153 13.34 5.01 -5.88
C GLU A 153 12.60 6.34 -5.87
N LEU A 154 11.84 6.59 -4.82
CA LEU A 154 11.18 7.86 -4.54
C LEU A 154 11.59 8.34 -3.15
N TRP A 155 11.85 9.63 -3.05
CA TRP A 155 12.22 10.29 -1.81
C TRP A 155 11.22 11.40 -1.50
N ALA A 156 10.58 11.27 -0.34
CA ALA A 156 9.65 12.25 0.20
C ALA A 156 10.28 12.91 1.42
N LEU A 157 10.53 14.22 1.33
CA LEU A 157 10.92 15.04 2.46
C LEU A 157 9.69 15.32 3.34
N CYS A 158 9.78 14.92 4.59
CA CYS A 158 8.83 15.20 5.65
C CYS A 158 9.27 16.42 6.47
N ASP A 159 8.37 16.95 7.30
CA ASP A 159 8.63 18.12 8.13
C ASP A 159 9.80 17.88 9.11
N CYS A 160 9.77 16.73 9.79
CA CYS A 160 10.79 16.28 10.74
C CYS A 160 11.01 14.76 10.67
N GLU A 161 11.99 14.28 11.44
CA GLU A 161 12.41 12.87 11.46
C GLU A 161 11.32 11.99 12.08
N GLU A 162 10.62 12.51 13.08
CA GLU A 162 9.50 11.86 13.73
C GLU A 162 8.35 11.61 12.75
N VAL A 163 8.07 12.54 11.84
CA VAL A 163 7.06 12.36 10.79
C VAL A 163 7.50 11.30 9.78
N ALA A 164 8.77 11.32 9.36
CA ALA A 164 9.28 10.29 8.45
C ALA A 164 9.21 8.88 9.06
N ALA A 165 9.51 8.77 10.36
CA ALA A 165 9.35 7.52 11.12
C ALA A 165 7.88 7.11 11.27
N ASP A 166 6.97 8.05 11.52
CA ASP A 166 5.53 7.79 11.57
C ASP A 166 5.00 7.23 10.23
N VAL A 167 5.37 7.84 9.10
CA VAL A 167 5.02 7.33 7.75
C VAL A 167 5.48 5.88 7.58
N HIS A 168 6.74 5.59 7.93
CA HIS A 168 7.31 4.24 7.85
C HIS A 168 6.55 3.24 8.74
N ASN A 169 6.31 3.60 9.99
CA ASN A 169 5.66 2.74 10.97
C ASN A 169 4.20 2.45 10.59
N LYS A 170 3.47 3.43 10.06
CA LYS A 170 2.11 3.23 9.56
C LYS A 170 2.09 2.29 8.36
N LEU A 171 3.00 2.44 7.40
CA LEU A 171 3.07 1.54 6.26
C LEU A 171 3.40 0.09 6.69
N ASN A 172 4.34 -0.09 7.63
CA ASN A 172 4.61 -1.40 8.23
C ASN A 172 3.36 -2.00 8.88
N LYS A 173 2.66 -1.22 9.72
CA LYS A 173 1.44 -1.67 10.40
C LYS A 173 0.37 -2.13 9.41
N ILE A 174 0.12 -1.37 8.34
CA ILE A 174 -0.82 -1.74 7.28
C ILE A 174 -0.41 -3.06 6.61
N ILE A 175 0.88 -3.25 6.35
CA ILE A 175 1.41 -4.49 5.74
C ILE A 175 1.22 -5.69 6.68
N GLU A 176 1.50 -5.52 7.97
CA GLU A 176 1.35 -6.56 8.98
C GLU A 176 -0.13 -6.98 9.15
N GLU A 177 -1.03 -6.02 9.27
CA GLU A 177 -2.47 -6.27 9.40
C GLU A 177 -3.03 -7.04 8.20
N GLU A 178 -2.60 -6.69 6.98
CA GLU A 178 -2.98 -7.41 5.76
C GLU A 178 -2.40 -8.83 5.69
N CYS A 179 -1.17 -9.03 6.17
CA CYS A 179 -0.58 -10.36 6.28
C CYS A 179 -1.35 -11.23 7.29
N GLU A 180 -1.76 -10.68 8.42
CA GLU A 180 -2.54 -11.40 9.43
C GLU A 180 -3.96 -11.74 8.94
N LYS A 181 -4.63 -10.83 8.21
CA LYS A 181 -5.92 -11.13 7.54
C LYS A 181 -5.79 -12.30 6.57
N LYS A 182 -4.73 -12.32 5.74
CA LYS A 182 -4.46 -13.43 4.81
C LYS A 182 -4.21 -14.75 5.54
N LYS A 183 -3.43 -14.76 6.62
CA LYS A 183 -3.20 -15.98 7.43
C LYS A 183 -4.49 -16.53 8.03
N LYS A 184 -5.35 -15.65 8.56
CA LYS A 184 -6.66 -16.05 9.12
C LYS A 184 -7.59 -16.65 8.06
N MET A 185 -7.59 -16.10 6.85
CA MET A 185 -8.38 -16.65 5.74
C MET A 185 -7.83 -18.01 5.26
N THR A 186 -6.51 -18.16 5.13
CA THR A 186 -5.88 -19.43 4.74
C THR A 186 -6.10 -20.53 5.79
N ASN A 187 -6.14 -20.17 7.07
CA ASN A 187 -6.38 -21.12 8.17
C ASN A 187 -7.88 -21.38 8.43
N GLY A 188 -8.78 -20.59 7.83
CA GLY A 188 -10.23 -20.66 8.03
C GLY A 188 -10.99 -21.52 7.02
N SER A 189 -10.31 -22.16 6.06
CA SER A 189 -10.96 -22.97 5.02
C SER A 189 -10.36 -24.38 4.93
N LEU A 190 -10.64 -25.19 5.95
CA LEU A 190 -10.60 -26.65 5.87
C LEU A 190 -11.89 -27.23 6.48
N LEU A 191 -13.06 -26.79 6.01
CA LEU A 191 -14.22 -27.66 6.03
C LEU A 191 -14.11 -28.58 4.82
N HIS A 192 -13.34 -29.66 5.02
CA HIS A 192 -13.21 -30.76 4.08
C HIS A 192 -14.59 -31.43 3.94
N LEU A 193 -15.33 -31.08 2.89
CA LEU A 193 -16.44 -31.90 2.41
C LEU A 193 -15.83 -33.19 1.84
N THR A 194 -15.82 -34.25 2.64
CA THR A 194 -15.51 -35.60 2.18
C THR A 194 -16.69 -36.11 1.33
N PRO A 195 -16.50 -36.45 0.05
CA PRO A 195 -17.54 -37.14 -0.70
C PRO A 195 -17.58 -38.62 -0.27
N PRO A 196 -18.76 -39.24 -0.10
CA PRO A 196 -18.84 -40.66 0.22
C PRO A 196 -18.75 -41.46 -1.07
N TYR A 197 -17.57 -41.99 -1.39
CA TYR A 197 -17.47 -43.03 -2.42
C TYR A 197 -16.78 -44.28 -1.85
N HIS A 198 -17.64 -45.26 -1.61
CA HIS A 198 -17.45 -46.71 -1.61
C HIS A 198 -16.02 -47.25 -1.60
N ALA A 199 -15.69 -47.91 -0.49
CA ALA A 199 -14.62 -48.90 -0.41
C ALA A 199 -14.96 -50.11 -1.28
N HIS A 200 -14.31 -50.24 -2.44
CA HIS A 200 -14.19 -51.51 -3.14
C HIS A 200 -12.96 -52.24 -2.60
N ARG A 201 -13.20 -53.19 -1.70
CA ARG A 201 -12.23 -54.24 -1.38
C ARG A 201 -12.32 -55.24 -2.52
N ASP A 202 -11.22 -55.56 -3.20
CA ASP A 202 -10.81 -56.95 -3.25
C ASP A 202 -9.35 -57.16 -3.62
N ARG A 203 -8.76 -58.07 -2.87
CA ARG A 203 -7.37 -58.55 -2.93
C ARG A 203 -7.19 -59.46 -4.13
N LEU A 204 -6.02 -59.35 -4.78
CA LEU A 204 -5.33 -60.54 -5.28
C LEU A 204 -3.84 -60.47 -4.90
N HIS A 205 -3.44 -61.43 -4.07
CA HIS A 205 -2.04 -61.81 -3.82
C HIS A 205 -1.47 -62.49 -5.07
N THR A 206 -0.18 -62.32 -5.38
CA THR A 206 0.86 -63.38 -5.26
C THR A 206 2.23 -62.95 -5.84
N HIS A 207 3.24 -63.13 -4.99
CA HIS A 207 4.62 -63.63 -5.19
C HIS A 207 5.58 -63.18 -6.33
N CYS A 208 6.73 -62.66 -5.85
CA CYS A 208 8.11 -63.15 -6.04
C CYS A 208 8.78 -63.10 -7.43
N GLY A 209 9.97 -62.47 -7.52
CA GLY A 209 10.90 -62.71 -8.62
C GLY A 209 12.04 -61.68 -8.75
N LEU A 210 13.21 -62.02 -8.21
CA LEU A 210 14.52 -61.37 -8.44
C LEU A 210 14.89 -61.22 -9.93
N ARG A 211 15.59 -60.13 -10.29
CA ARG A 211 16.86 -60.06 -11.08
C ARG A 211 17.23 -58.58 -11.33
N ARG A 212 18.22 -57.99 -10.63
CA ARG A 212 19.69 -57.99 -10.82
C ARG A 212 20.18 -57.22 -12.08
N THR A 213 20.96 -56.16 -11.80
CA THR A 213 22.09 -55.55 -12.58
C THR A 213 21.80 -55.01 -13.99
N GLY A 214 22.24 -53.83 -14.42
CA GLY A 214 23.13 -52.82 -13.85
C GLY A 214 23.73 -51.96 -14.97
N ILE A 215 24.41 -50.89 -14.55
CA ILE A 215 25.52 -50.19 -15.21
C ILE A 215 25.19 -49.05 -16.21
N THR A 216 25.89 -47.97 -15.89
CA THR A 216 26.14 -46.64 -16.48
C THR A 216 26.62 -46.62 -17.93
N SER A 217 26.35 -45.52 -18.65
CA SER A 217 27.43 -44.68 -19.21
C SER A 217 26.88 -43.38 -19.80
N SER A 218 27.61 -42.30 -19.51
CA SER A 218 27.58 -41.00 -20.17
C SER A 218 27.96 -41.08 -21.65
N LYS A 219 27.45 -40.12 -22.42
CA LYS A 219 28.25 -39.23 -23.29
C LYS A 219 27.57 -37.87 -23.37
#